data_AF-A0A413PIC6-F1
#
_entry.id   AF-A0A413PIC6-F1
#
_cell.length_a   1.000
_cell.length_b   1.000
_cell.length_c   1.000
_cell.angle_alpha   90.00
_cell.angle_beta   90.00
_cell.angle_gamma   90.00
#
_symmetry.space_group_name_H-M   'P 1'
#
loop_
_entity.id
_entity.type
_entity.pdbx_description
1 polymer ?
#
loop_
_entity_poly.entity_id
_entity_poly.type
_entity_poly.pdbx_seq_one_letter_code
_entity_poly.pdbx_strand_id
1 'polypeptide(L)'
;MKKEEKILFWSERVQEFYSNGQTYRTWCQEHQVPVSTMSYWIRKLKNVNPVSVKEDAPVFAKMPTEQELRRKELVSSQPSSSIHIFLNDSIRIEICPSCPSELLSAIIKELRHHA
;
A
#
# COMPACT_ATOMS: atom_id res chain seq x y z
N MET A 1 -39.16 14.51 6.86
CA MET A 1 -37.90 14.75 7.60
C MET A 1 -37.33 16.10 7.18
N LYS A 2 -37.03 16.97 8.13
CA LYS A 2 -36.40 18.27 7.88
C LYS A 2 -34.96 18.08 7.40
N LYS A 3 -34.39 19.11 6.78
CA LYS A 3 -33.04 19.05 6.18
C LYS A 3 -31.96 18.70 7.22
N GLU A 4 -32.06 19.26 8.42
CA GLU A 4 -31.14 19.06 9.54
C GLU A 4 -31.22 17.64 10.11
N GLU A 5 -32.44 17.14 10.35
CA GLU A 5 -32.69 15.76 10.77
C GLU A 5 -32.08 14.75 9.79
N LYS A 6 -32.14 15.04 8.48
CA LYS A 6 -31.52 14.19 7.45
C LYS A 6 -30.01 14.17 7.55
N ILE A 7 -29.39 15.30 7.83
CA ILE A 7 -27.93 15.40 7.97
C ILE A 7 -27.48 14.61 9.19
N LEU A 8 -28.16 14.78 10.33
CA LEU A 8 -27.86 14.08 11.57
C LEU A 8 -27.95 12.55 11.41
N PHE A 9 -29.05 12.08 10.83
CA PHE A 9 -29.27 10.65 10.56
C PHE A 9 -28.15 10.02 9.72
N TRP A 10 -27.69 10.73 8.69
CA TRP A 10 -26.62 10.23 7.83
C TRP A 10 -25.23 10.38 8.46
N SER A 11 -25.00 11.38 9.32
CA SER A 11 -23.74 11.47 10.05
C SER A 11 -23.55 10.31 11.02
N GLU A 12 -24.59 9.90 11.74
CA GLU A 12 -24.53 8.76 12.65
C GLU A 12 -24.19 7.47 11.90
N ARG A 13 -24.89 7.19 10.80
CA ARG A 13 -24.61 6.01 9.94
C ARG A 13 -23.20 6.00 9.36
N VAL A 14 -22.70 7.16 8.93
CA VAL A 14 -21.34 7.25 8.38
C VAL A 14 -20.30 7.04 9.48
N GLN A 15 -20.53 7.56 10.69
CA GLN A 15 -19.66 7.33 11.83
C GLN A 15 -19.64 5.84 12.24
N GLU A 16 -20.81 5.19 12.29
CA GLU A 16 -20.94 3.75 12.53
C GLU A 16 -20.16 2.92 11.50
N PHE A 17 -20.25 3.27 10.21
CA PHE A 17 -19.45 2.62 9.16
C PHE A 17 -17.94 2.69 9.44
N TYR A 18 -17.42 3.87 9.81
CA TYR A 18 -16.00 4.03 10.12
C TYR A 18 -15.58 3.27 11.39
N SER A 19 -16.47 3.13 12.38
CA SER A 19 -16.21 2.38 13.61
C SER A 19 -16.21 0.86 13.41
N ASN A 20 -17.01 0.33 12.49
CA ASN A 20 -17.17 -1.10 12.30
C ASN A 20 -16.02 -1.76 11.51
N GLY A 21 -15.18 -0.97 10.80
CA GLY A 21 -14.01 -1.49 10.08
C GLY A 21 -14.32 -2.47 8.94
N GLN A 22 -15.60 -2.68 8.62
CA GLN A 22 -16.04 -3.56 7.54
C GLN A 22 -15.76 -2.95 6.17
N THR A 23 -15.74 -3.80 5.14
CA THR A 23 -15.66 -3.29 3.78
C THR A 23 -16.93 -2.51 3.41
N TYR A 24 -16.74 -1.51 2.57
CA TYR A 24 -17.80 -0.61 2.11
C TYR A 24 -19.03 -1.34 1.52
N ARG A 25 -18.81 -2.44 0.78
CA ARG A 25 -19.89 -3.23 0.16
C ARG A 25 -20.67 -4.05 1.19
N THR A 26 -19.95 -4.67 2.13
CA THR A 26 -20.54 -5.51 3.19
C THR A 26 -21.45 -4.69 4.09
N TRP A 27 -20.97 -3.53 4.56
CA TRP A 27 -21.76 -2.65 5.43
C TRP A 27 -23.03 -2.17 4.72
N CYS A 28 -22.92 -1.74 3.46
CA CYS A 28 -24.06 -1.28 2.66
C CYS A 28 -25.11 -2.40 2.47
N GLN A 29 -24.68 -3.64 2.27
CA GLN A 29 -25.56 -4.78 2.12
C GLN A 29 -26.30 -5.11 3.42
N GLU A 30 -25.59 -5.17 4.55
CA GLU A 30 -26.17 -5.46 5.88
C GLU A 30 -27.19 -4.39 6.30
N HIS A 31 -26.88 -3.12 6.04
CA HIS A 31 -27.71 -1.98 6.47
C HIS A 31 -28.76 -1.59 5.42
N GLN A 32 -28.88 -2.37 4.35
CA GLN A 32 -29.80 -2.17 3.22
C GLN A 32 -29.70 -0.77 2.61
N VAL A 33 -28.49 -0.24 2.54
CA VAL A 33 -28.20 1.08 1.97
C VAL A 33 -27.61 0.90 0.57
N PRO A 34 -28.19 1.53 -0.47
CA PRO A 34 -27.53 1.56 -1.77
C PRO A 34 -26.15 2.22 -1.67
N VAL A 35 -25.15 1.56 -2.26
CA VAL A 35 -23.75 2.00 -2.28
C VAL A 35 -23.62 3.45 -2.79
N SER A 36 -24.40 3.82 -3.80
CA SER A 36 -24.45 5.18 -4.36
C SER A 36 -24.96 6.21 -3.35
N THR A 37 -25.95 5.86 -2.54
CA THR A 37 -26.51 6.74 -1.50
C THR A 37 -25.50 6.97 -0.38
N MET A 38 -24.86 5.91 0.11
CA MET A 38 -23.78 6.04 1.10
C MET A 38 -22.64 6.91 0.55
N SER A 39 -22.26 6.70 -0.72
CA SER A 39 -21.20 7.44 -1.41
C SER A 39 -21.50 8.92 -1.52
N TYR A 40 -22.76 9.27 -1.79
CA TYR A 40 -23.22 10.65 -1.82
C TYR A 40 -23.12 11.29 -0.44
N TRP A 41 -23.58 10.61 0.60
CA TRP A 41 -23.59 11.17 1.97
C TRP A 41 -22.20 11.34 2.55
N ILE A 42 -21.27 10.40 2.35
CA ILE A 42 -19.88 10.55 2.76
C ILE A 42 -19.26 11.82 2.14
N ARG A 43 -19.43 12.02 0.82
CA ARG A 43 -18.91 13.22 0.13
C ARG A 43 -19.58 14.49 0.65
N LYS A 44 -20.91 14.46 0.81
CA LYS A 44 -21.68 15.62 1.27
C LYS A 44 -21.31 16.03 2.68
N LEU A 45 -21.11 15.08 3.60
CA LEU A 45 -20.77 15.36 4.99
C LEU A 45 -19.34 15.90 5.13
N LYS A 46 -18.38 15.41 4.34
CA LYS A 46 -17.02 15.98 4.27
C LYS A 46 -17.01 17.46 3.87
N ASN A 47 -17.92 17.86 2.98
CA ASN A 47 -18.02 19.25 2.51
C ASN A 47 -18.74 20.17 3.52
N VAL A 48 -19.56 19.62 4.42
CA VAL A 48 -20.37 20.38 5.39
C VAL A 48 -19.65 20.55 6.72
N ASN A 49 -18.89 19.55 7.16
CA ASN A 49 -18.05 19.61 8.35
C ASN A 49 -16.64 19.12 8.00
N PRO A 50 -15.63 20.02 7.86
CA PRO A 50 -14.23 19.61 7.72
C PRO A 50 -13.64 19.04 9.02
N VAL A 51 -14.50 18.56 9.94
CA VAL A 51 -14.08 17.93 11.19
C VAL A 51 -13.46 16.58 10.82
N SER A 52 -12.14 16.64 10.60
CA SER A 52 -11.13 15.61 10.76
C SER A 52 -11.66 14.19 10.86
N VAL A 53 -12.33 13.72 9.80
CA VAL A 53 -12.25 12.30 9.48
C VAL A 53 -10.81 12.15 9.03
N LYS A 54 -9.95 11.67 9.93
CA LYS A 54 -8.59 11.22 9.62
C LYS A 54 -8.73 10.05 8.66
N GLU A 55 -9.06 10.34 7.42
CA GLU A 55 -8.78 9.46 6.33
C GLU A 55 -7.30 9.68 6.01
N ASP A 56 -6.54 8.60 6.07
CA ASP A 56 -5.42 8.38 5.18
C ASP A 56 -5.92 8.53 3.74
N ALA A 57 -6.20 9.76 3.34
CA ALA A 57 -6.51 10.10 1.96
C ALA A 57 -5.33 9.55 1.16
N PRO A 58 -5.56 8.77 0.09
CA PRO A 58 -4.48 8.21 -0.68
C PRO A 58 -3.60 9.36 -1.17
N VAL A 59 -2.43 9.50 -0.56
CA VAL A 59 -1.43 10.48 -0.96
C VAL A 59 -0.69 9.86 -2.14
N PHE A 60 -0.59 10.61 -3.22
CA PHE A 60 0.27 10.20 -4.33
C PHE A 60 1.71 10.09 -3.81
N ALA A 61 2.32 8.92 -3.98
CA ALA A 61 3.75 8.78 -3.72
C ALA A 61 4.51 9.79 -4.60
N LYS A 62 5.42 10.54 -3.99
CA LYS A 62 6.24 11.52 -4.71
C LYS A 62 7.10 10.76 -5.73
N MET A 63 6.93 11.08 -7.02
CA MET A 63 7.81 10.58 -8.06
C MET A 63 9.24 11.12 -7.83
N PRO A 64 10.28 10.27 -7.93
CA PRO A 64 11.66 10.73 -7.92
C PRO A 64 11.88 11.72 -9.07
N THR A 65 12.59 12.81 -8.80
CA THR A 65 13.01 13.77 -9.82
C THR A 65 14.11 13.18 -10.69
N GLU A 66 14.28 13.70 -11.92
CA GLU A 66 15.36 13.26 -12.83
C GLU A 66 16.75 13.35 -12.20
N GLN A 67 16.98 14.35 -11.33
CA GLN A 67 18.24 14.48 -10.60
C GLN A 67 18.45 13.39 -9.55
N GLU A 68 17.37 12.95 -8.88
CA GLU A 68 17.41 11.84 -7.93
C GLU A 68 17.63 10.50 -8.64
N LEU A 69 17.06 10.35 -9.84
CA LEU A 69 17.29 9.19 -10.71
C LEU A 69 18.74 9.14 -11.19
N ARG A 70 19.28 10.23 -11.75
CA ARG A 70 20.68 10.31 -12.18
C ARG A 70 21.67 10.10 -11.03
N ARG A 71 21.35 10.58 -9.82
CA ARG A 71 22.15 10.30 -8.62
C ARG A 71 22.15 8.81 -8.27
N LYS A 72 20.99 8.14 -8.34
CA LYS A 72 20.92 6.68 -8.14
C LYS A 72 21.70 5.92 -9.21
N GLU A 73 21.65 6.35 -10.47
CA GLU A 73 22.45 5.77 -11.55
C GLU A 73 23.95 5.95 -11.30
N LEU A 74 24.39 7.13 -10.84
CA LEU A 74 25.79 7.38 -10.49
C LEU A 74 26.25 6.53 -9.29
N VAL A 75 25.40 6.35 -8.28
CA VAL A 75 25.67 5.46 -7.14
C VAL A 75 25.68 3.98 -7.58
N SER A 76 24.82 3.61 -8.53
CA SER A 76 24.79 2.27 -9.15
C SER A 76 25.93 2.03 -10.14
N SER A 77 26.64 3.07 -10.57
CA SER A 77 27.83 2.98 -11.43
C SER A 77 29.12 2.74 -10.64
N GLN A 78 29.06 2.74 -9.31
CA GLN A 78 30.11 2.07 -8.54
C GLN A 78 30.01 0.57 -8.85
N PRO A 79 31.13 -0.13 -9.11
CA PRO A 79 31.12 -1.56 -9.36
C PRO A 79 30.83 -2.31 -8.06
N SER A 80 29.60 -2.24 -7.57
CA SER A 80 29.02 -3.26 -6.71
C SER A 80 28.63 -4.41 -7.63
N SER A 81 29.61 -5.08 -8.24
CA SER A 81 29.36 -6.22 -9.12
C SER A 81 28.72 -7.32 -8.30
N SER A 82 27.39 -7.42 -8.36
CA SER A 82 26.66 -8.53 -7.76
C SER A 82 27.05 -9.81 -8.48
N ILE A 83 27.19 -10.89 -7.72
CA ILE A 83 27.47 -12.21 -8.28
C ILE A 83 26.12 -12.83 -8.64
N HIS A 84 26.01 -13.36 -9.86
CA HIS A 84 24.83 -14.09 -10.31
C HIS A 84 25.15 -15.58 -10.42
N ILE A 85 24.36 -16.41 -9.73
CA ILE A 85 24.40 -17.86 -9.86
C ILE A 85 23.13 -18.28 -10.61
N PHE A 86 23.30 -19.01 -11.71
CA PHE A 86 22.19 -19.55 -12.51
C PHE A 86 22.09 -21.05 -12.26
N LEU A 87 20.90 -21.51 -11.83
CA LEU A 87 20.60 -22.93 -11.64
C LEU A 87 19.51 -23.34 -12.66
N ASN A 88 19.82 -24.33 -13.49
CA ASN A 88 18.92 -24.92 -14.48
C ASN A 88 18.20 -23.87 -15.36
N ASP A 89 18.86 -22.75 -15.64
CA ASP A 89 18.38 -21.59 -16.41
C ASP A 89 17.06 -20.94 -15.95
N SER A 90 16.47 -21.44 -14.84
CA SER A 90 15.16 -21.04 -14.33
C SER A 90 15.25 -20.27 -13.01
N ILE A 91 16.36 -20.44 -12.29
CA ILE A 91 16.58 -19.81 -10.99
C ILE A 91 17.84 -18.96 -11.08
N ARG A 92 17.69 -17.65 -10.81
CA ARG A 92 18.81 -16.70 -10.71
C ARG A 92 18.93 -16.25 -9.26
N ILE A 93 20.07 -16.54 -8.64
CA ILE A 93 20.41 -16.05 -7.32
C ILE A 93 21.35 -14.85 -7.51
N GLU A 94 20.93 -13.69 -7.00
CA GLU A 94 21.75 -12.47 -7.00
C GLU A 94 22.33 -12.22 -5.61
N ILE A 95 23.66 -12.06 -5.56
CA ILE A 95 24.41 -11.81 -4.33
C ILE A 95 25.00 -10.41 -4.41
N CYS A 96 24.45 -9.50 -3.60
CA CYS A 96 25.00 -8.15 -3.46
C CYS A 96 26.36 -8.16 -2.74
N PRO A 97 27.24 -7.18 -2.98
CA PRO A 97 28.56 -7.12 -2.31
C PRO A 97 28.48 -6.93 -0.79
N SER A 98 27.35 -6.47 -0.27
CA SER A 98 27.08 -6.40 1.17
C SER A 98 26.62 -7.73 1.79
N CYS A 99 26.69 -8.84 1.04
CA CYS A 99 26.29 -10.16 1.53
C CYS A 99 27.27 -10.67 2.59
N PRO A 100 26.80 -11.03 3.80
CA PRO A 100 27.63 -11.65 4.83
C PRO A 100 28.26 -12.95 4.33
N SER A 101 29.55 -13.16 4.66
CA SER A 101 30.30 -14.34 4.21
C SER A 101 29.72 -15.64 4.77
N GLU A 102 29.16 -15.60 5.98
CA GLU A 102 28.50 -16.74 6.61
C GLU A 102 27.28 -17.20 5.80
N LEU A 103 26.45 -16.25 5.38
CA LEU A 103 25.26 -16.51 4.58
C LEU A 103 25.64 -17.05 3.20
N LEU A 104 26.63 -16.45 2.54
CA LEU A 104 27.13 -16.94 1.26
C LEU A 104 27.66 -18.37 1.38
N SER A 105 28.40 -18.67 2.45
CA SER A 105 28.93 -20.01 2.69
C SER A 105 27.83 -21.04 2.94
N ALA A 106 26.76 -20.66 3.64
CA ALA A 106 25.61 -21.52 3.87
C ALA A 106 24.89 -21.81 2.54
N ILE A 107 24.63 -20.78 1.72
CA ILE A 107 24.00 -20.94 0.41
C ILE A 107 24.82 -21.88 -0.48
N ILE A 108 26.13 -21.68 -0.58
CA ILE A 108 27.00 -22.55 -1.41
C ILE A 108 27.01 -23.99 -0.91
N LYS A 109 26.99 -24.21 0.41
CA LYS A 109 26.89 -25.56 0.99
C LYS A 109 25.56 -26.20 0.62
N GLU A 110 24.44 -25.53 0.82
CA GLU A 110 23.12 -26.06 0.48
C GLU A 110 23.00 -26.37 -1.01
N LEU A 111 23.46 -25.45 -1.87
CA LEU A 111 23.48 -25.67 -3.32
C LEU A 111 24.31 -26.90 -3.70
N ARG A 112 25.42 -27.17 -3.02
CA ARG A 112 26.24 -28.37 -3.26
C ARG A 112 25.53 -29.67 -2.86
N HIS A 113 24.68 -29.64 -1.82
CA HIS A 113 23.95 -30.85 -1.40
C HIS A 113 22.79 -31.18 -2.34
N HIS A 114 22.31 -30.20 -3.11
CA HIS A 114 21.15 -30.31 -3.98
C HIS A 114 21.47 -30.24 -5.48
N ALA A 115 22.75 -30.16 -5.87
CA ALA A 115 23.24 -30.17 -7.24
C ALA A 115 23.80 -31.55 -7.66
#